data_AF-A0A6J6CCZ3-F1
#
_entry.id   AF-A0A6J6CCZ3-F1
#
_cell.length_a   1.000
_cell.length_b   1.000
_cell.length_c   1.000
_cell.angle_alpha   90.00
_cell.angle_beta   90.00
_cell.angle_gamma   90.00
#
_symmetry.space_group_name_H-M   'P 1'
#
loop_
_entity.id
_entity.type
_entity.pdbx_description
1 polymer ?
#
loop_
_entity_poly.entity_id
_entity_poly.type
_entity_poly.pdbx_seq_one_letter_code
_entity_poly.pdbx_strand_id
1 'polypeptide(L)'
;MLGRAGFSEDTAPSDALVAIPNGEGGWVVAGSLPEARALAGKVQGRHGTTSPEPPLALPEGDWELTLRTGWVEPAYLETDASWCEPGGEPFTSLANGGAFGGKLTTDVGRVARELAYEHRQAVRVVLSREDVVRTGPKRPPVAAGIRSDGSGVIRVVRTDGIAEAIARVAPQLVVEEVDVVGPPTSVDIRGAGVVEAQLLLAALDAKKNAQAIDGEAHVASVTSEDGAVATVVIGLDGGIRVDLRCGRLLDAIVLRSYAIGAVHMALGWVTSEGLSVGEDGTISDLTIRSFGVLRSADMPHVEVTLHEEDGEPVNGSDAVFAATAAAVWSAQGWPTDWPTGRSVLGGEPVTQ
;
A
#
# COMPACT_ATOMS: atom_id res chain seq x y z
N MET A 1 3.09 -10.52 -29.11
CA MET A 1 3.73 -9.22 -29.37
C MET A 1 4.05 -8.62 -28.00
N LEU A 2 5.31 -8.64 -27.58
CA LEU A 2 5.75 -8.18 -26.26
C LEU A 2 5.96 -6.66 -26.31
N GLY A 3 5.56 -5.93 -25.26
CA GLY A 3 5.72 -4.47 -25.18
C GLY A 3 4.51 -3.63 -25.62
N ARG A 4 3.35 -4.24 -25.90
CA ARG A 4 2.07 -3.53 -25.99
C ARG A 4 1.30 -3.69 -24.69
N ALA A 5 1.80 -3.11 -23.60
CA ALA A 5 0.94 -2.80 -22.47
C ALA A 5 0.12 -1.58 -22.90
N GLY A 6 -1.08 -1.81 -23.42
CA GLY A 6 -2.03 -0.74 -23.67
C GLY A 6 -2.74 -0.43 -22.37
N PHE A 7 -2.70 0.83 -21.94
CA PHE A 7 -3.55 1.28 -20.85
C PHE A 7 -5.01 1.23 -21.31
N SER A 8 -5.96 0.94 -20.42
CA SER A 8 -7.38 0.85 -20.80
C SER A 8 -7.87 2.16 -21.44
N GLU A 9 -7.41 3.29 -20.92
CA GLU A 9 -7.74 4.63 -21.40
C GLU A 9 -7.18 4.92 -22.80
N ASP A 10 -6.04 4.32 -23.14
CA ASP A 10 -5.36 4.53 -24.43
C ASP A 10 -5.88 3.62 -25.54
N THR A 11 -6.56 2.54 -25.17
CA THR A 11 -6.99 1.47 -26.09
C THR A 11 -8.49 1.43 -26.34
N ALA A 12 -9.27 2.23 -25.60
CA ALA A 12 -10.71 2.33 -25.81
C ALA A 12 -11.03 2.85 -27.23
N PRO A 13 -12.12 2.36 -27.87
CA PRO A 13 -12.60 2.91 -29.13
C PRO A 13 -12.82 4.42 -29.06
N SER A 14 -12.45 5.15 -30.11
CA SER A 14 -12.47 6.62 -30.12
C SER A 14 -13.88 7.21 -30.07
N ASP A 15 -14.89 6.42 -30.42
CA ASP A 15 -16.31 6.75 -30.35
C ASP A 15 -17.00 6.15 -29.12
N ALA A 16 -16.26 5.56 -28.16
CA ALA A 16 -16.86 5.01 -26.95
C ALA A 16 -17.53 6.10 -26.09
N LEU A 17 -18.71 5.79 -25.54
CA LEU A 17 -19.32 6.59 -24.49
C LEU A 17 -18.46 6.53 -23.21
N VAL A 18 -18.55 7.57 -22.38
CA VAL A 18 -17.84 7.65 -21.10
C VAL A 18 -18.83 7.51 -19.97
N ALA A 19 -18.57 6.57 -19.06
CA ALA A 19 -19.32 6.33 -17.85
C ALA A 19 -18.49 6.69 -16.61
N ILE A 20 -19.09 7.45 -15.68
CA ILE A 20 -18.52 7.78 -14.37
C ILE A 20 -19.57 7.59 -13.26
N PRO A 21 -19.17 7.39 -11.99
CA PRO A 21 -20.13 7.32 -10.90
C PRO A 21 -20.94 8.61 -10.74
N ASN A 22 -22.24 8.49 -10.43
CA ASN A 22 -23.14 9.64 -10.21
C ASN A 22 -23.14 10.15 -8.76
N GLY A 23 -22.46 9.48 -7.84
CA GLY A 23 -22.43 9.81 -6.41
C GLY A 23 -23.58 9.23 -5.56
N GLU A 24 -24.56 8.56 -6.19
CA GLU A 24 -25.75 7.97 -5.55
C GLU A 24 -25.84 6.45 -5.78
N GLY A 25 -24.71 5.82 -6.14
CA GLY A 25 -24.63 4.37 -6.43
C GLY A 25 -24.98 3.98 -7.87
N GLY A 26 -25.16 4.95 -8.77
CA GLY A 26 -25.39 4.74 -10.20
C GLY A 26 -24.29 5.33 -11.07
N TRP A 27 -24.56 5.39 -12.37
CA TRP A 27 -23.61 5.83 -13.40
C TRP A 27 -24.22 6.93 -14.27
N VAL A 28 -23.41 7.91 -14.62
CA VAL A 28 -23.70 8.88 -15.69
C VAL A 28 -22.94 8.45 -16.92
N VAL A 29 -23.66 8.31 -18.05
CA VAL A 29 -23.09 7.97 -19.36
C VAL A 29 -23.26 9.15 -20.31
N ALA A 30 -22.19 9.57 -20.98
CA ALA A 30 -22.20 10.69 -21.90
C ALA A 30 -21.22 10.49 -23.07
N GLY A 31 -21.26 11.37 -24.08
CA GLY A 31 -20.37 11.30 -25.23
C GLY A 31 -18.92 11.69 -24.91
N SER A 32 -18.67 12.30 -23.75
CA SER A 32 -17.34 12.71 -23.33
C SER A 32 -17.20 12.78 -21.80
N LEU A 33 -15.97 12.71 -21.29
CA LEU A 33 -15.70 12.85 -19.86
C LEU A 33 -16.11 14.23 -19.28
N PRO A 34 -15.88 15.37 -19.96
CA PRO A 34 -16.38 16.67 -19.49
C PRO A 34 -17.90 16.72 -19.39
N GLU A 35 -18.61 16.15 -20.36
CA GLU A 35 -20.08 16.09 -20.36
C GLU A 35 -20.59 15.19 -19.23
N ALA A 36 -20.01 14.00 -19.06
CA ALA A 36 -20.36 13.09 -17.98
C ALA A 36 -20.16 13.75 -16.61
N ARG A 37 -19.06 14.49 -16.41
CA ARG A 37 -18.79 15.25 -15.18
C ARG A 37 -19.80 16.37 -14.93
N ALA A 38 -20.17 17.11 -15.98
CA ALA A 38 -21.17 18.17 -15.87
C ALA A 38 -22.55 17.61 -15.47
N LEU A 39 -22.93 16.47 -16.05
CA LEU A 39 -24.18 15.77 -15.76
C LEU A 39 -24.19 15.13 -14.37
N ALA A 40 -23.06 14.57 -13.92
CA ALA A 40 -22.93 13.98 -12.59
C ALA A 40 -23.01 15.01 -11.46
N GLY A 41 -22.77 16.30 -11.75
CA GLY A 41 -22.85 17.38 -10.76
C GLY A 41 -21.88 17.23 -9.59
N LYS A 42 -20.87 16.36 -9.71
CA LYS A 42 -19.96 16.00 -8.61
C LYS A 42 -19.17 17.22 -8.16
N VAL A 43 -19.35 17.59 -6.90
CA VAL A 43 -18.52 18.59 -6.23
C VAL A 43 -17.24 17.91 -5.75
N GLN A 44 -16.10 18.39 -6.22
CA GLN A 44 -14.81 17.85 -5.80
C GLN A 44 -14.63 18.02 -4.29
N GLY A 45 -14.24 16.94 -3.62
CA GLY A 45 -13.91 16.91 -2.21
C GLY A 45 -12.74 17.84 -1.89
N ARG A 46 -12.72 18.34 -0.65
CA ARG A 46 -11.62 19.13 -0.11
C ARG A 46 -10.91 18.33 0.95
N HIS A 47 -9.63 18.61 1.14
CA HIS A 47 -8.87 18.08 2.26
C HIS A 47 -9.49 18.57 3.58
N GLY A 48 -9.74 17.62 4.50
CA GLY A 48 -10.16 17.92 5.86
C GLY A 48 -9.05 18.56 6.69
N THR A 49 -9.37 19.01 7.90
CA THR A 49 -8.40 19.57 8.86
C THR A 49 -8.01 18.58 9.95
N THR A 50 -8.51 17.35 9.88
CA THR A 50 -8.20 16.26 10.82
C THR A 50 -6.90 15.60 10.43
N SER A 51 -6.17 15.10 11.43
CA SER A 51 -4.96 14.31 11.21
C SER A 51 -5.30 12.82 11.27
N PRO A 52 -4.60 11.95 10.51
CA PRO A 52 -4.75 10.50 10.61
C PRO A 52 -4.40 9.99 12.02
N GLU A 53 -5.25 9.14 12.59
CA GLU A 53 -5.01 8.48 13.88
C GLU A 53 -5.25 6.96 13.76
N PRO A 54 -4.41 6.11 14.39
CA PRO A 54 -4.65 4.67 14.44
C PRO A 54 -5.96 4.31 15.17
N PRO A 55 -6.90 3.57 14.56
CA PRO A 55 -8.23 3.34 15.13
C PRO A 55 -8.26 2.22 16.19
N LEU A 56 -7.22 1.38 16.27
CA LEU A 56 -7.18 0.24 17.18
C LEU A 56 -6.45 0.60 18.48
N ALA A 57 -6.97 0.12 19.61
CA ALA A 57 -6.29 0.18 20.89
C ALA A 57 -5.22 -0.92 21.00
N LEU A 58 -4.10 -0.62 21.66
CA LEU A 58 -3.07 -1.61 21.95
C LEU A 58 -3.64 -2.82 22.73
N PRO A 59 -3.14 -4.04 22.46
CA PRO A 59 -3.43 -5.18 23.32
C PRO A 59 -2.87 -4.97 24.73
N GLU A 60 -3.61 -5.44 25.73
CA GLU A 60 -3.16 -5.39 27.13
C GLU A 60 -1.94 -6.30 27.32
N GLY A 61 -0.93 -5.82 28.02
CA GLY A 61 0.26 -6.61 28.37
C GLY A 61 1.53 -5.77 28.47
N ASP A 62 2.57 -6.41 29.00
CA ASP A 62 3.92 -5.87 29.01
C ASP A 62 4.63 -6.29 27.71
N TRP A 63 4.98 -5.30 26.89
CA TRP A 63 5.53 -5.50 25.55
C TRP A 63 6.92 -4.89 25.42
N GLU A 64 7.80 -5.57 24.67
CA GLU A 64 9.14 -5.07 24.32
C GLU A 64 9.05 -3.98 23.22
N LEU A 65 8.13 -4.17 22.28
CA LEU A 65 7.78 -3.23 21.23
C LEU A 65 6.26 -3.20 21.04
N THR A 66 5.73 -2.03 20.70
CA THR A 66 4.32 -1.83 20.38
C THR A 66 4.18 -1.04 19.10
N LEU A 67 3.18 -1.37 18.27
CA LEU A 67 2.90 -0.72 16.99
C LEU A 67 1.42 -0.41 16.89
N ARG A 68 1.05 0.76 16.36
CA ARG A 68 -0.28 1.05 15.85
C ARG A 68 -0.19 1.75 14.50
N THR A 69 -0.94 1.26 13.51
CA THR A 69 -1.00 1.85 12.17
C THR A 69 -2.40 2.37 11.88
N GLY A 70 -2.49 3.45 11.10
CA GLY A 70 -3.75 3.99 10.58
C GLY A 70 -4.18 3.36 9.25
N TRP A 71 -5.24 3.93 8.69
CA TRP A 71 -5.72 3.61 7.35
C TRP A 71 -4.75 4.14 6.30
N VAL A 72 -4.39 3.32 5.30
CA VAL A 72 -3.48 3.73 4.22
C VAL A 72 -4.07 3.40 2.86
N GLU A 73 -4.05 4.40 1.98
CA GLU A 73 -4.46 4.29 0.57
C GLU A 73 -3.30 3.70 -0.26
N PRO A 74 -3.53 2.63 -1.05
CA PRO A 74 -2.52 2.12 -1.98
C PRO A 74 -1.96 3.16 -2.97
N ALA A 75 -2.72 4.21 -3.26
CA ALA A 75 -2.28 5.42 -3.95
C ALA A 75 -1.64 5.17 -5.32
N TYR A 76 -2.04 4.10 -6.02
CA TYR A 76 -1.52 3.74 -7.34
C TYR A 76 -1.74 4.86 -8.38
N LEU A 77 -0.94 4.85 -9.44
CA LEU A 77 -0.79 5.97 -10.37
C LEU A 77 -2.08 6.25 -11.15
N GLU A 78 -2.59 5.26 -11.87
CA GLU A 78 -3.81 5.37 -12.67
C GLU A 78 -5.01 4.86 -11.90
N THR A 79 -6.11 5.60 -11.89
CA THR A 79 -7.36 5.12 -11.29
C THR A 79 -7.96 3.98 -12.10
N ASP A 80 -8.92 3.28 -11.50
CA ASP A 80 -9.53 2.13 -12.16
C ASP A 80 -10.30 2.57 -13.39
N ALA A 81 -9.96 1.94 -14.51
CA ALA A 81 -10.66 2.15 -15.76
C ALA A 81 -10.76 0.84 -16.53
N SER A 82 -11.81 0.74 -17.34
CA SER A 82 -12.04 -0.38 -18.24
C SER A 82 -12.95 0.07 -19.37
N TRP A 83 -12.97 -0.68 -20.46
CA TRP A 83 -13.92 -0.46 -21.54
C TRP A 83 -14.38 -1.79 -22.11
N CYS A 84 -15.54 -1.78 -22.77
CA CYS A 84 -16.10 -2.96 -23.42
C CYS A 84 -16.88 -2.56 -24.68
N GLU A 85 -16.83 -3.38 -25.72
CA GLU A 85 -17.75 -3.33 -26.86
C GLU A 85 -19.05 -4.08 -26.54
N PRO A 86 -20.17 -3.78 -27.22
CA PRO A 86 -21.43 -4.49 -27.01
C PRO A 86 -21.29 -6.00 -27.27
N GLY A 87 -21.53 -6.81 -26.23
CA GLY A 87 -21.40 -8.27 -26.31
C GLY A 87 -19.95 -8.79 -26.29
N GLY A 88 -18.96 -7.93 -26.04
CA GLY A 88 -17.56 -8.30 -25.90
C GLY A 88 -17.16 -8.67 -24.47
N GLU A 89 -15.87 -8.96 -24.30
CA GLU A 89 -15.22 -9.08 -22.99
C GLU A 89 -14.58 -7.75 -22.60
N PRO A 90 -14.65 -7.33 -21.32
CA PRO A 90 -14.10 -6.05 -20.89
C PRO A 90 -12.56 -6.09 -20.85
N PHE A 91 -11.95 -4.95 -21.15
CA PHE A 91 -10.51 -4.77 -21.01
C PHE A 91 -10.12 -4.75 -19.52
N THR A 92 -9.05 -5.45 -19.14
CA THR A 92 -8.67 -5.57 -17.73
C THR A 92 -8.15 -4.26 -17.14
N SER A 93 -8.63 -3.90 -15.94
CA SER A 93 -8.15 -2.76 -15.16
C SER A 93 -6.74 -3.00 -14.58
N LEU A 94 -6.25 -4.24 -14.57
CA LEU A 94 -4.89 -4.57 -14.13
C LEU A 94 -3.82 -4.11 -15.12
N ALA A 95 -4.21 -3.74 -16.34
CA ALA A 95 -3.32 -3.12 -17.31
C ALA A 95 -3.09 -1.62 -17.04
N ASN A 96 -3.87 -1.01 -16.15
CA ASN A 96 -3.65 0.37 -15.72
C ASN A 96 -2.39 0.51 -14.86
N GLY A 97 -1.75 1.68 -14.92
CA GLY A 97 -0.53 1.99 -14.19
C GLY A 97 -0.65 1.83 -12.68
N GLY A 98 -0.06 0.75 -12.15
CA GLY A 98 -0.03 0.43 -10.71
C GLY A 98 -1.36 -0.13 -10.19
N ALA A 99 -1.28 -0.99 -9.18
CA ALA A 99 -2.45 -1.54 -8.50
C ALA A 99 -2.18 -1.80 -7.01
N PHE A 100 -1.00 -2.35 -6.69
CA PHE A 100 -0.60 -2.72 -5.32
C PHE A 100 -1.67 -3.53 -4.57
N GLY A 101 -2.45 -4.34 -5.30
CA GLY A 101 -3.59 -5.10 -4.79
C GLY A 101 -4.96 -4.41 -4.91
N GLY A 102 -4.99 -3.09 -4.97
CA GLY A 102 -6.23 -2.29 -4.86
C GLY A 102 -7.17 -2.34 -6.06
N LYS A 103 -6.82 -3.08 -7.14
CA LYS A 103 -7.63 -3.21 -8.36
C LYS A 103 -8.23 -4.60 -8.57
N LEU A 104 -7.97 -5.55 -7.67
CA LEU A 104 -8.44 -6.94 -7.87
C LEU A 104 -9.96 -7.08 -7.68
N THR A 105 -10.58 -6.18 -6.92
CA THR A 105 -12.00 -6.21 -6.57
C THR A 105 -12.83 -5.12 -7.27
N THR A 106 -12.24 -4.40 -8.21
CA THR A 106 -12.92 -3.30 -8.90
C THR A 106 -13.95 -3.79 -9.92
N ASP A 107 -15.10 -3.12 -9.96
CA ASP A 107 -16.24 -3.51 -10.79
C ASP A 107 -16.26 -2.86 -12.18
N VAL A 108 -15.28 -2.00 -12.51
CA VAL A 108 -15.31 -1.17 -13.73
C VAL A 108 -15.45 -1.99 -15.01
N GLY A 109 -14.89 -3.20 -15.08
CA GLY A 109 -15.02 -4.08 -16.25
C GLY A 109 -16.42 -4.68 -16.40
N ARG A 110 -17.03 -5.10 -15.29
CA ARG A 110 -18.41 -5.61 -15.26
C ARG A 110 -19.38 -4.51 -15.70
N VAL A 111 -19.22 -3.31 -15.13
CA VAL A 111 -20.01 -2.11 -15.47
C VAL A 111 -19.84 -1.73 -16.93
N ALA A 112 -18.62 -1.74 -17.46
CA ALA A 112 -18.36 -1.42 -18.86
C ALA A 112 -19.12 -2.37 -19.80
N ARG A 113 -19.13 -3.66 -19.49
CA ARG A 113 -19.87 -4.67 -20.26
C ARG A 113 -21.38 -4.45 -20.20
N GLU A 114 -21.93 -4.21 -19.01
CA GLU A 114 -23.37 -3.98 -18.81
C GLU A 114 -23.86 -2.73 -19.55
N LEU A 115 -23.15 -1.62 -19.40
CA LEU A 115 -23.50 -0.37 -20.08
C LEU A 115 -23.30 -0.46 -21.59
N ALA A 116 -22.25 -1.13 -22.07
CA ALA A 116 -22.04 -1.32 -23.51
C ALA A 116 -23.19 -2.12 -24.15
N TYR A 117 -23.69 -3.14 -23.43
CA TYR A 117 -24.86 -3.91 -23.86
C TYR A 117 -26.13 -3.03 -23.92
N GLU A 118 -26.38 -2.23 -22.88
CA GLU A 118 -27.55 -1.34 -22.80
C GLU A 118 -27.55 -0.27 -23.90
N HIS A 119 -26.42 0.43 -24.05
CA HIS A 119 -26.29 1.54 -25.00
C HIS A 119 -26.07 1.08 -26.45
N ARG A 120 -25.77 -0.20 -26.67
CA ARG A 120 -25.41 -0.77 -27.98
C ARG A 120 -24.26 -0.02 -28.66
N GLN A 121 -23.33 0.47 -27.84
CA GLN A 121 -22.14 1.20 -28.24
C GLN A 121 -21.01 0.86 -27.25
N ALA A 122 -19.75 0.97 -27.65
CA ALA A 122 -18.65 0.79 -26.72
C ALA A 122 -18.76 1.78 -25.55
N VAL A 123 -18.51 1.32 -24.32
CA VAL A 123 -18.52 2.15 -23.12
C VAL A 123 -17.20 2.01 -22.39
N ARG A 124 -16.62 3.15 -22.04
CA ARG A 124 -15.43 3.29 -21.18
C ARG A 124 -15.85 3.80 -19.81
N VAL A 125 -15.55 3.03 -18.78
CA VAL A 125 -15.82 3.36 -17.38
C VAL A 125 -14.54 3.88 -16.75
N VAL A 126 -14.61 5.04 -16.10
CA VAL A 126 -13.44 5.69 -15.48
C VAL A 126 -13.79 6.16 -14.07
N LEU A 127 -13.08 5.64 -13.07
CA LEU A 127 -13.16 6.16 -11.70
C LEU A 127 -12.29 7.40 -11.54
N SER A 128 -12.79 8.39 -10.82
CA SER A 128 -11.93 9.48 -10.31
C SER A 128 -11.11 9.00 -9.11
N ARG A 129 -10.09 9.76 -8.73
CA ARG A 129 -9.29 9.47 -7.53
C ARG A 129 -10.17 9.36 -6.29
N GLU A 130 -11.15 10.25 -6.16
CA GLU A 130 -12.06 10.22 -5.01
C GLU A 130 -12.94 8.98 -4.99
N ASP A 131 -13.35 8.48 -6.16
CA ASP A 131 -14.14 7.24 -6.22
C ASP A 131 -13.29 6.07 -5.74
N VAL A 132 -12.07 5.93 -6.29
CA VAL A 132 -11.09 4.94 -5.86
C VAL A 132 -10.83 5.00 -4.36
N VAL A 133 -10.63 6.19 -3.80
CA VAL A 133 -10.33 6.34 -2.36
C VAL A 133 -11.54 5.95 -1.53
N ARG A 134 -12.76 6.33 -1.93
CA ARG A 134 -13.98 6.05 -1.16
C ARG A 134 -14.37 4.58 -1.17
N THR A 135 -14.20 3.89 -2.29
CA THR A 135 -14.74 2.53 -2.47
C THR A 135 -13.67 1.45 -2.56
N GLY A 136 -12.44 1.81 -2.89
CA GLY A 136 -11.33 0.87 -3.02
C GLY A 136 -10.80 0.39 -1.67
N PRO A 137 -10.27 -0.84 -1.59
CA PRO A 137 -9.75 -1.38 -0.34
C PRO A 137 -8.51 -0.62 0.15
N LYS A 138 -8.36 -0.56 1.47
CA LYS A 138 -7.21 0.02 2.18
C LYS A 138 -6.36 -1.08 2.81
N ARG A 139 -5.10 -0.77 3.12
CA ARG A 139 -4.31 -1.60 4.04
C ARG A 139 -5.02 -1.62 5.40
N PRO A 140 -5.28 -2.80 6.00
CA PRO A 140 -5.96 -2.89 7.28
C PRO A 140 -5.11 -2.30 8.42
N PRO A 141 -5.66 -1.41 9.24
CA PRO A 141 -5.01 -0.95 10.46
C PRO A 141 -4.67 -2.10 11.42
N VAL A 142 -3.54 -1.97 12.10
CA VAL A 142 -3.03 -2.94 13.08
C VAL A 142 -2.70 -2.24 14.39
N ALA A 143 -2.94 -2.90 15.53
CA ALA A 143 -2.35 -2.59 16.82
C ALA A 143 -1.71 -3.85 17.42
N ALA A 144 -0.41 -3.81 17.68
CA ALA A 144 0.34 -4.99 18.10
C ALA A 144 1.23 -4.72 19.30
N GLY A 145 1.46 -5.77 20.08
CA GLY A 145 2.46 -5.84 21.13
C GLY A 145 3.26 -7.14 21.00
N ILE A 146 4.58 -7.04 21.03
CA ILE A 146 5.48 -8.19 20.91
C ILE A 146 6.46 -8.23 22.08
N ARG A 147 6.71 -9.42 22.61
CA ARG A 147 7.65 -9.68 23.72
C ARG A 147 9.04 -10.00 23.20
N SER A 148 10.00 -10.03 24.10
CA SER A 148 11.40 -10.30 23.79
C SER A 148 11.66 -11.70 23.21
N ASP A 149 10.77 -12.67 23.45
CA ASP A 149 10.82 -14.02 22.89
C ASP A 149 10.16 -14.13 21.50
N GLY A 150 9.59 -13.04 20.98
CA GLY A 150 8.88 -12.99 19.71
C GLY A 150 7.39 -13.35 19.79
N SER A 151 6.90 -13.83 20.93
CA SER A 151 5.47 -14.02 21.15
C SER A 151 4.74 -12.68 21.30
N GLY A 152 3.46 -12.62 20.93
CA GLY A 152 2.75 -11.35 20.96
C GLY A 152 1.28 -11.46 20.62
N VAL A 153 0.63 -10.29 20.53
CA VAL A 153 -0.74 -10.14 20.04
C VAL A 153 -0.72 -9.10 18.93
N ILE A 154 -1.41 -9.41 17.83
CA ILE A 154 -1.66 -8.50 16.72
C ILE A 154 -3.17 -8.34 16.55
N ARG A 155 -3.69 -7.19 16.97
CA ARG A 155 -5.05 -6.76 16.66
C ARG A 155 -5.07 -6.19 15.25
N VAL A 156 -5.99 -6.62 14.42
CA VAL A 156 -6.10 -6.16 13.04
C VAL A 156 -7.55 -5.89 12.71
N VAL A 157 -7.82 -4.87 11.89
CA VAL A 157 -9.18 -4.65 11.37
C VAL A 157 -9.62 -5.90 10.62
N ARG A 158 -10.80 -6.43 10.96
CA ARG A 158 -11.35 -7.66 10.36
C ARG A 158 -11.28 -7.57 8.84
N THR A 159 -10.59 -8.54 8.24
CA THR A 159 -10.31 -8.57 6.81
C THR A 159 -10.24 -10.04 6.39
N ASP A 160 -11.06 -10.44 5.42
CA ASP A 160 -11.14 -11.85 5.01
C ASP A 160 -9.75 -12.42 4.67
N GLY A 161 -9.37 -13.51 5.33
CA GLY A 161 -8.10 -14.22 5.13
C GLY A 161 -6.87 -13.64 5.86
N ILE A 162 -7.01 -12.54 6.61
CA ILE A 162 -5.87 -11.84 7.22
C ILE A 162 -5.22 -12.66 8.34
N ALA A 163 -6.02 -13.39 9.11
CA ALA A 163 -5.53 -14.20 10.23
C ALA A 163 -4.67 -15.36 9.72
N GLU A 164 -5.12 -16.07 8.69
CA GLU A 164 -4.32 -17.12 8.04
C GLU A 164 -3.05 -16.54 7.41
N ALA A 165 -3.11 -15.35 6.81
CA ALA A 165 -1.94 -14.71 6.22
C ALA A 165 -0.85 -14.39 7.26
N ILE A 166 -1.25 -13.79 8.40
CA ILE A 166 -0.32 -13.49 9.49
C ILE A 166 0.25 -14.77 10.11
N ALA A 167 -0.60 -15.77 10.38
CA ALA A 167 -0.20 -17.00 11.07
C ALA A 167 0.83 -17.83 10.28
N ARG A 168 0.89 -17.71 8.94
CA ARG A 168 1.89 -18.39 8.12
C ARG A 168 3.32 -17.89 8.38
N VAL A 169 3.48 -16.60 8.65
CA VAL A 169 4.81 -15.98 8.83
C VAL A 169 5.17 -15.72 10.28
N ALA A 170 4.17 -15.63 11.17
CA ALA A 170 4.37 -15.36 12.59
C ALA A 170 3.39 -16.17 13.46
N PRO A 171 3.49 -17.52 13.48
CA PRO A 171 2.58 -18.39 14.24
C PRO A 171 2.60 -18.17 15.76
N GLN A 172 3.63 -17.49 16.27
CA GLN A 172 3.78 -17.09 17.68
C GLN A 172 2.98 -15.83 18.06
N LEU A 173 2.41 -15.12 17.08
CA LEU A 173 1.53 -13.98 17.32
C LEU A 173 0.09 -14.47 17.38
N VAL A 174 -0.62 -14.13 18.45
CA VAL A 174 -2.06 -14.33 18.54
C VAL A 174 -2.74 -13.23 17.71
N VAL A 175 -3.53 -13.62 16.72
CA VAL A 175 -4.27 -12.68 15.88
C VAL A 175 -5.65 -12.41 16.48
N GLU A 176 -5.97 -11.14 16.68
CA GLU A 176 -7.28 -10.67 17.15
C GLU A 176 -7.92 -9.79 16.07
N GLU A 177 -8.94 -10.30 15.38
CA GLU A 177 -9.67 -9.50 14.39
C GLU A 177 -10.73 -8.62 15.06
N VAL A 178 -10.71 -7.33 14.76
CA VAL A 178 -11.57 -6.31 15.37
C VAL A 178 -12.43 -5.65 14.30
N ASP A 179 -13.73 -5.60 14.54
CA ASP A 179 -14.68 -4.87 13.69
C ASP A 179 -14.57 -3.35 13.98
N VAL A 180 -14.28 -2.58 12.93
CA VAL A 180 -14.13 -1.12 12.99
C VAL A 180 -14.93 -0.50 11.87
N VAL A 181 -15.67 0.58 12.16
CA VAL A 181 -16.34 1.38 11.13
C VAL A 181 -15.26 2.09 10.31
N GLY A 182 -15.22 1.83 9.01
CA GLY A 182 -14.18 2.36 8.14
C GLY A 182 -14.31 1.89 6.69
N PRO A 183 -13.36 2.29 5.84
CA PRO A 183 -13.34 1.85 4.45
C PRO A 183 -13.06 0.34 4.35
N PRO A 184 -13.39 -0.28 3.20
CA PRO A 184 -13.09 -1.69 2.98
C PRO A 184 -11.59 -1.97 3.06
N THR A 185 -11.24 -3.18 3.47
CA THR A 185 -9.86 -3.69 3.54
C THR A 185 -9.71 -4.93 2.65
N SER A 186 -8.47 -5.28 2.30
CA SER A 186 -8.18 -6.54 1.62
C SER A 186 -6.77 -7.04 1.93
N VAL A 187 -6.62 -8.35 2.02
CA VAL A 187 -5.32 -9.05 2.06
C VAL A 187 -4.54 -8.92 0.75
N ASP A 188 -5.21 -8.58 -0.34
CA ASP A 188 -4.58 -8.40 -1.65
C ASP A 188 -3.70 -7.15 -1.69
N ILE A 189 -3.98 -6.16 -0.83
CA ILE A 189 -3.12 -5.00 -0.67
C ILE A 189 -1.72 -5.50 -0.31
N ARG A 190 -0.72 -5.03 -1.06
CA ARG A 190 0.67 -5.51 -1.04
C ARG A 190 1.16 -5.91 0.37
N GLY A 191 1.20 -7.21 0.67
CA GLY A 191 1.70 -7.73 1.94
C GLY A 191 0.89 -7.33 3.18
N ALA A 192 -0.39 -7.00 3.06
CA ALA A 192 -1.26 -6.67 4.19
C ALA A 192 -1.31 -7.81 5.23
N GLY A 193 -1.04 -7.47 6.49
CA GLY A 193 -0.92 -8.40 7.61
C GLY A 193 0.43 -9.11 7.67
N VAL A 194 0.89 -9.64 6.53
CA VAL A 194 2.17 -10.36 6.43
C VAL A 194 3.35 -9.45 6.74
N VAL A 195 3.40 -8.26 6.15
CA VAL A 195 4.48 -7.29 6.34
C VAL A 195 4.48 -6.75 7.76
N GLU A 196 3.31 -6.44 8.33
CA GLU A 196 3.16 -6.02 9.73
C GLU A 196 3.74 -7.05 10.70
N ALA A 197 3.48 -8.33 10.45
CA ALA A 197 4.02 -9.41 11.27
C ALA A 197 5.54 -9.57 11.10
N GLN A 198 6.03 -9.56 9.85
CA GLN A 198 7.47 -9.70 9.55
C GLN A 198 8.29 -8.52 10.06
N LEU A 199 7.80 -7.29 9.91
CA LEU A 199 8.50 -6.11 10.40
C LEU A 199 8.58 -6.10 11.93
N LEU A 200 7.56 -6.58 12.66
CA LEU A 200 7.59 -6.66 14.13
C LEU A 200 8.70 -7.61 14.61
N LEU A 201 8.84 -8.77 13.95
CA LEU A 201 9.89 -9.73 14.24
C LEU A 201 11.27 -9.17 13.89
N ALA A 202 11.42 -8.57 12.70
CA ALA A 202 12.67 -7.95 12.28
C ALA A 202 13.07 -6.76 13.17
N ALA A 203 12.10 -5.97 13.63
CA ALA A 203 12.32 -4.86 14.57
C ALA A 203 12.81 -5.35 15.93
N LEU A 204 12.23 -6.45 16.44
CA LEU A 204 12.67 -7.07 17.68
C LEU A 204 14.13 -7.57 17.57
N ASP A 205 14.47 -8.23 16.47
CA ASP A 205 15.83 -8.70 16.22
C ASP A 205 16.82 -7.53 16.04
N ALA A 206 16.42 -6.49 15.29
CA ALA A 206 17.19 -5.26 15.15
C ALA A 206 17.46 -4.60 16.51
N LYS A 207 16.47 -4.54 17.40
CA LYS A 207 16.62 -3.97 18.75
C LYS A 207 17.61 -4.76 19.61
N LYS A 208 17.57 -6.09 19.56
CA LYS A 208 18.53 -6.97 20.26
C LYS A 208 19.95 -6.78 19.72
N ASN A 209 20.09 -6.68 18.40
CA ASN A 209 21.39 -6.56 17.74
C ASN A 209 21.99 -5.15 17.83
N ALA A 210 21.17 -4.09 17.88
CA ALA A 210 21.63 -2.72 18.07
C ALA A 210 22.34 -2.50 19.41
N GLN A 211 22.08 -3.34 20.42
CA GLN A 211 22.86 -3.34 21.67
C GLN A 211 24.28 -3.91 21.47
N ALA A 212 24.53 -4.64 20.37
CA ALA A 212 25.79 -5.30 20.07
C ALA A 212 26.64 -4.57 19.00
N ILE A 213 26.02 -3.75 18.14
CA ILE A 213 26.68 -2.95 17.11
C ILE A 213 26.72 -1.50 17.63
N ASP A 214 27.89 -0.88 17.72
CA ASP A 214 28.17 0.42 18.36
C ASP A 214 27.54 1.64 17.64
N GLY A 215 26.24 1.60 17.35
CA GLY A 215 25.41 2.75 16.99
C GLY A 215 25.61 3.38 15.60
N GLU A 216 26.48 2.85 14.74
CA GLU A 216 26.85 3.53 13.48
C GLU A 216 25.80 3.42 12.35
N ALA A 217 24.78 2.56 12.48
CA ALA A 217 23.68 2.43 11.53
C ALA A 217 22.47 1.70 12.12
N HIS A 218 21.29 1.90 11.52
CA HIS A 218 20.10 1.10 11.82
C HIS A 218 19.93 0.01 10.76
N VAL A 219 19.89 -1.25 11.19
CA VAL A 219 19.88 -2.41 10.30
C VAL A 219 18.69 -3.29 10.64
N ALA A 220 17.96 -3.73 9.61
CA ALA A 220 16.96 -4.77 9.74
C ALA A 220 17.06 -5.74 8.57
N SER A 221 16.79 -7.01 8.85
CA SER A 221 16.73 -8.07 7.84
C SER A 221 15.40 -8.79 7.93
N VAL A 222 14.82 -9.11 6.77
CA VAL A 222 13.58 -9.88 6.64
C VAL A 222 13.81 -11.01 5.67
N THR A 223 13.31 -12.19 6.03
CA THR A 223 13.12 -13.31 5.11
C THR A 223 11.64 -13.46 4.83
N SER A 224 11.23 -13.38 3.56
CA SER A 224 9.83 -13.57 3.15
C SER A 224 9.40 -15.03 3.27
N GLU A 225 8.08 -15.28 3.22
CA GLU A 225 7.51 -16.64 3.18
C GLU A 225 8.09 -17.46 2.02
N ASP A 226 8.26 -16.83 0.87
CA ASP A 226 8.82 -17.44 -0.35
C ASP A 226 10.36 -17.54 -0.34
N GLY A 227 11.02 -17.11 0.74
CA GLY A 227 12.46 -17.25 0.92
C GLY A 227 13.33 -16.12 0.36
N ALA A 228 12.74 -14.98 -0.06
CA ALA A 228 13.54 -13.80 -0.39
C ALA A 228 14.13 -13.20 0.88
N VAL A 229 15.40 -12.81 0.85
CA VAL A 229 16.08 -12.19 1.99
C VAL A 229 16.48 -10.77 1.62
N ALA A 230 15.98 -9.80 2.38
CA ALA A 230 16.36 -8.40 2.25
C ALA A 230 17.01 -7.91 3.55
N THR A 231 18.15 -7.25 3.43
CA THR A 231 18.77 -6.48 4.52
C THR A 231 18.80 -5.02 4.13
N VAL A 232 18.34 -4.15 5.03
CA VAL A 232 18.30 -2.71 4.80
C VAL A 232 19.09 -2.01 5.90
N VAL A 233 19.95 -1.09 5.48
CA VAL A 233 20.77 -0.25 6.35
C VAL A 233 20.39 1.21 6.13
N ILE A 234 20.00 1.90 7.21
CA ILE A 234 19.89 3.35 7.26
C ILE A 234 21.18 3.89 7.89
N GLY A 235 22.03 4.50 7.06
CA GLY A 235 23.28 5.09 7.51
C GLY A 235 23.08 6.45 8.16
N LEU A 236 24.00 6.84 9.05
CA LEU A 236 24.05 8.20 9.62
C LEU A 236 24.32 9.29 8.56
N ASP A 237 24.83 8.91 7.39
CA ASP A 237 25.00 9.76 6.21
C ASP A 237 23.68 10.09 5.49
N GLY A 238 22.59 9.45 5.89
CA GLY A 238 21.30 9.59 5.24
C GLY A 238 21.05 8.67 4.05
N GLY A 239 22.02 7.83 3.70
CA GLY A 239 21.89 6.85 2.64
C GLY A 239 21.12 5.62 3.09
N ILE A 240 20.32 5.07 2.20
CA ILE A 240 19.69 3.76 2.36
C ILE A 240 20.43 2.75 1.49
N ARG A 241 20.88 1.66 2.09
CA ARG A 241 21.52 0.54 1.37
C ARG A 241 20.63 -0.69 1.50
N VAL A 242 20.36 -1.33 0.37
CA VAL A 242 19.53 -2.53 0.28
C VAL A 242 20.36 -3.67 -0.30
N ASP A 243 20.48 -4.75 0.44
CA ASP A 243 21.02 -6.02 -0.02
C ASP A 243 19.88 -7.01 -0.22
N LEU A 244 19.71 -7.52 -1.44
CA LEU A 244 18.59 -8.38 -1.80
C LEU A 244 19.04 -9.70 -2.43
N ARG A 245 18.54 -10.80 -1.89
CA ARG A 245 18.58 -12.16 -2.44
C ARG A 245 17.16 -12.63 -2.70
N CYS A 246 16.85 -13.03 -3.93
CA CYS A 246 15.50 -13.50 -4.29
C CYS A 246 15.54 -14.52 -5.42
N GLY A 247 16.55 -15.40 -5.42
CA GLY A 247 16.79 -16.38 -6.47
C GLY A 247 17.43 -15.78 -7.71
N ARG A 248 17.25 -16.46 -8.85
CA ARG A 248 17.80 -16.03 -10.15
C ARG A 248 17.20 -14.70 -10.59
N LEU A 249 18.03 -13.82 -11.15
CA LEU A 249 17.58 -12.52 -11.61
C LEU A 249 16.98 -12.62 -13.02
N LEU A 250 15.68 -12.34 -13.15
CA LEU A 250 15.01 -12.30 -14.46
C LEU A 250 15.35 -11.01 -15.23
N ASP A 251 15.29 -9.87 -14.54
CA ASP A 251 15.72 -8.56 -15.03
C ASP A 251 16.20 -7.72 -13.85
N ALA A 252 17.51 -7.47 -13.79
CA ALA A 252 18.12 -6.76 -12.69
C ALA A 252 17.76 -5.25 -12.64
N ILE A 253 17.38 -4.64 -13.77
CA ILE A 253 16.97 -3.23 -13.83
C ILE A 253 15.57 -3.08 -13.26
N VAL A 254 14.65 -3.95 -13.69
CA VAL A 254 13.27 -3.98 -13.19
C VAL A 254 13.24 -4.32 -11.71
N LEU A 255 13.98 -5.35 -11.27
CA LEU A 255 14.03 -5.73 -9.86
C LEU A 255 14.57 -4.60 -8.97
N ARG A 256 15.63 -3.92 -9.41
CA ARG A 256 16.16 -2.74 -8.70
C ARG A 256 15.11 -1.64 -8.57
N SER A 257 14.33 -1.40 -9.62
CA SER A 257 13.26 -0.40 -9.61
C SER A 257 12.16 -0.77 -8.61
N TYR A 258 11.79 -2.06 -8.50
CA TYR A 258 10.85 -2.53 -7.49
C TYR A 258 11.40 -2.42 -6.07
N ALA A 259 12.68 -2.70 -5.84
CA ALA A 259 13.32 -2.51 -4.54
C ALA A 259 13.29 -1.02 -4.12
N ILE A 260 13.61 -0.09 -5.02
CA ILE A 260 13.53 1.35 -4.74
C ILE A 260 12.09 1.79 -4.46
N GLY A 261 11.11 1.29 -5.22
CA GLY A 261 9.69 1.54 -4.96
C GLY A 261 9.23 0.98 -3.61
N ALA A 262 9.73 -0.18 -3.21
CA ALA A 262 9.49 -0.75 -1.88
C ALA A 262 10.06 0.12 -0.75
N VAL A 263 11.27 0.65 -0.93
CA VAL A 263 11.85 1.62 0.01
C VAL A 263 10.97 2.87 0.12
N HIS A 264 10.57 3.46 -1.01
CA HIS A 264 9.71 4.64 -1.04
C HIS A 264 8.39 4.43 -0.28
N MET A 265 7.69 3.32 -0.55
CA MET A 265 6.45 2.98 0.14
C MET A 265 6.67 2.79 1.65
N ALA A 266 7.76 2.14 2.06
CA ALA A 266 8.05 1.91 3.48
C ALA A 266 8.31 3.22 4.21
N LEU A 267 9.09 4.11 3.60
CA LEU A 267 9.38 5.43 4.15
C LEU A 267 8.08 6.23 4.31
N GLY A 268 7.25 6.29 3.27
CA GLY A 268 5.94 6.95 3.33
C GLY A 268 5.09 6.38 4.46
N TRP A 269 4.89 5.06 4.50
CA TRP A 269 4.04 4.40 5.48
C TRP A 269 4.47 4.64 6.94
N VAL A 270 5.77 4.58 7.23
CA VAL A 270 6.27 4.84 8.60
C VAL A 270 6.14 6.33 8.94
N THR A 271 6.44 7.24 8.00
CA THR A 271 6.69 8.65 8.35
C THR A 271 5.53 9.60 8.12
N SER A 272 4.71 9.40 7.09
CA SER A 272 3.77 10.43 6.64
C SER A 272 2.46 9.93 6.04
N GLU A 273 2.41 8.70 5.53
CA GLU A 273 1.23 8.19 4.83
C GLU A 273 0.13 7.75 5.80
N GLY A 274 -1.07 8.30 5.60
CA GLY A 274 -2.24 7.97 6.40
C GLY A 274 -3.49 8.69 5.90
N LEU A 275 -4.65 8.07 6.14
CA LEU A 275 -5.96 8.66 5.88
C LEU A 275 -6.65 8.99 7.19
N SER A 276 -7.26 10.17 7.24
CA SER A 276 -8.23 10.56 8.25
C SER A 276 -9.59 9.96 7.90
N VAL A 277 -10.12 9.18 8.84
CA VAL A 277 -11.42 8.50 8.73
C VAL A 277 -12.27 8.90 9.93
N GLY A 278 -13.46 9.43 9.66
CA GLY A 278 -14.41 9.83 10.70
C GLY A 278 -15.02 8.63 11.43
N GLU A 279 -15.72 8.89 12.54
CA GLU A 279 -16.41 7.86 13.32
C GLU A 279 -17.47 7.10 12.52
N ASP A 280 -17.99 7.71 11.45
CA ASP A 280 -18.96 7.13 10.50
C ASP A 280 -18.29 6.34 9.36
N GLY A 281 -16.96 6.27 9.34
CA GLY A 281 -16.17 5.62 8.30
C GLY A 281 -15.90 6.50 7.07
N THR A 282 -16.34 7.75 7.08
CA THR A 282 -16.13 8.67 5.96
C THR A 282 -14.67 9.11 5.88
N ILE A 283 -14.05 8.91 4.72
CA ILE A 283 -12.69 9.41 4.44
C ILE A 283 -12.76 10.91 4.09
N SER A 284 -11.96 11.74 4.76
CA SER A 284 -11.83 13.17 4.46
C SER A 284 -10.65 13.51 3.54
N ASP A 285 -9.67 12.62 3.44
CA ASP A 285 -8.49 12.79 2.58
C ASP A 285 -8.76 12.19 1.21
N LEU A 286 -8.93 13.04 0.20
CA LEU A 286 -9.43 12.65 -1.14
C LEU A 286 -8.48 13.04 -2.27
N THR A 287 -7.33 13.63 -1.95
CA THR A 287 -6.33 14.09 -2.91
C THR A 287 -5.00 13.38 -2.66
N ILE A 288 -4.18 13.20 -3.71
CA ILE A 288 -2.83 12.61 -3.55
C ILE A 288 -2.01 13.33 -2.47
N ARG A 289 -2.10 14.65 -2.42
CA ARG A 289 -1.38 15.46 -1.43
C ARG A 289 -1.82 15.13 0.00
N SER A 290 -3.12 14.95 0.22
CA SER A 290 -3.66 14.69 1.56
C SER A 290 -3.32 13.31 2.11
N PHE A 291 -2.85 12.36 1.29
CA PHE A 291 -2.48 11.02 1.77
C PHE A 291 -1.11 11.00 2.45
N GLY A 292 -0.31 12.06 2.29
CA GLY A 292 1.05 12.10 2.82
C GLY A 292 2.07 11.25 2.07
N VAL A 293 1.82 10.91 0.80
CA VAL A 293 2.78 10.15 -0.03
C VAL A 293 4.10 10.91 -0.14
N LEU A 294 5.20 10.24 0.18
CA LEU A 294 6.54 10.82 0.13
C LEU A 294 6.84 11.36 -1.28
N ARG A 295 7.29 12.61 -1.41
CA ARG A 295 7.60 13.17 -2.73
C ARG A 295 8.91 12.59 -3.23
N SER A 296 9.04 12.39 -4.54
CA SER A 296 10.29 11.90 -5.14
C SER A 296 11.50 12.80 -4.85
N ALA A 297 11.28 14.10 -4.65
CA ALA A 297 12.35 15.05 -4.28
C ALA A 297 12.83 14.90 -2.83
N ASP A 298 12.02 14.28 -1.97
CA ASP A 298 12.34 14.03 -0.56
C ASP A 298 12.90 12.62 -0.35
N MET A 299 13.02 11.82 -1.42
CA MET A 299 13.60 10.48 -1.34
C MET A 299 15.09 10.57 -1.01
N PRO A 300 15.57 9.85 0.02
CA PRO A 300 17.00 9.72 0.25
C PRO A 300 17.66 8.93 -0.89
N HIS A 301 18.98 9.04 -0.99
CA HIS A 301 19.73 8.20 -1.93
C HIS A 301 19.61 6.73 -1.54
N VAL A 302 19.15 5.90 -2.48
CA VAL A 302 18.99 4.45 -2.30
C VAL A 302 20.00 3.71 -3.17
N GLU A 303 20.87 2.94 -2.54
CA GLU A 303 21.78 2.00 -3.21
C GLU A 303 21.22 0.58 -3.07
N VAL A 304 21.12 -0.16 -4.19
CA VAL A 304 20.59 -1.52 -4.21
C VAL A 304 21.63 -2.48 -4.77
N THR A 305 22.06 -3.41 -3.92
CA THR A 305 22.91 -4.54 -4.26
C THR A 305 22.03 -5.78 -4.44
N LEU A 306 22.06 -6.36 -5.64
CA LEU A 306 21.35 -7.59 -5.97
C LEU A 306 22.34 -8.75 -5.97
N HIS A 307 22.00 -9.81 -5.25
CA HIS A 307 22.78 -11.04 -5.18
C HIS A 307 22.06 -12.11 -6.00
N GLU A 308 22.68 -12.51 -7.11
CA GLU A 308 22.15 -13.60 -7.96
C GLU A 308 22.45 -14.96 -7.33
N GLU A 309 21.43 -15.81 -7.29
CA GLU A 309 21.51 -17.16 -6.71
C GLU A 309 20.88 -18.19 -7.65
N ASP A 310 21.34 -19.44 -7.60
CA ASP A 310 20.86 -20.55 -8.44
C ASP A 310 19.48 -21.10 -8.02
N GLY A 311 18.61 -20.25 -7.45
CA GLY A 311 17.26 -20.58 -6.98
C GLY A 311 16.14 -20.09 -7.90
N GLU A 312 14.92 -20.58 -7.67
CA GLU A 312 13.73 -20.07 -8.37
C GLU A 312 13.52 -18.58 -8.02
N PRO A 313 13.27 -17.69 -9.01
CA PRO A 313 12.95 -16.30 -8.73
C PRO A 313 11.69 -16.17 -7.87
N VAL A 314 11.78 -15.39 -6.79
CA VAL A 314 10.67 -15.08 -5.89
C VAL A 314 10.51 -13.56 -5.72
N ASN A 315 9.38 -13.12 -5.16
CA ASN A 315 9.16 -11.69 -4.91
C ASN A 315 10.08 -11.20 -3.77
N GLY A 316 11.11 -10.43 -4.12
CA GLY A 316 12.00 -9.80 -3.15
C GLY A 316 11.53 -8.44 -2.61
N SER A 317 10.58 -7.80 -3.29
CA SER A 317 10.20 -6.41 -2.98
C SER A 317 9.48 -6.30 -1.64
N ASP A 318 8.68 -7.28 -1.23
CA ASP A 318 7.95 -7.25 0.05
C ASP A 318 8.89 -7.43 1.25
N ALA A 319 9.95 -8.24 1.10
CA ALA A 319 11.02 -8.31 2.09
C ALA A 319 11.74 -6.97 2.23
N VAL A 320 12.03 -6.26 1.12
CA VAL A 320 12.63 -4.92 1.16
C VAL A 320 11.70 -3.91 1.85
N PHE A 321 10.40 -3.97 1.56
CA PHE A 321 9.40 -3.09 2.18
C PHE A 321 9.35 -3.29 3.70
N ALA A 322 9.25 -4.54 4.17
CA ALA A 322 9.24 -4.87 5.59
C ALA A 322 10.56 -4.51 6.30
N ALA A 323 11.71 -4.84 5.70
CA ALA A 323 13.03 -4.54 6.26
C ALA A 323 13.27 -3.03 6.33
N THR A 324 12.85 -2.27 5.32
CA THR A 324 12.96 -0.81 5.33
C THR A 324 12.08 -0.21 6.43
N ALA A 325 10.83 -0.66 6.56
CA ALA A 325 9.94 -0.18 7.61
C ALA A 325 10.53 -0.42 9.00
N ALA A 326 11.07 -1.62 9.26
CA ALA A 326 11.72 -1.95 10.53
C ALA A 326 13.00 -1.11 10.78
N ALA A 327 13.84 -0.90 9.77
CA ALA A 327 15.07 -0.12 9.91
C ALA A 327 14.80 1.38 10.15
N VAL A 328 13.79 1.95 9.48
CA VAL A 328 13.36 3.35 9.69
C VAL A 328 12.70 3.51 11.05
N TRP A 329 11.89 2.53 11.47
CA TRP A 329 11.29 2.53 12.80
C TRP A 329 12.34 2.48 13.91
N SER A 330 13.40 1.68 13.71
CA SER A 330 14.59 1.67 14.55
C SER A 330 15.27 3.03 14.62
N ALA A 331 15.50 3.65 13.46
CA ALA A 331 16.12 4.96 13.34
C ALA A 331 15.35 6.06 14.09
N GLN A 332 14.03 5.91 14.21
CA GLN A 332 13.18 6.85 14.92
C GLN A 332 13.00 6.51 16.41
N GLY A 333 13.64 5.45 16.92
CA GLY A 333 13.54 5.05 18.32
C GLY A 333 12.22 4.37 18.67
N TRP A 334 11.65 3.62 17.73
CA TRP A 334 10.48 2.76 17.93
C TRP A 334 9.18 3.47 18.39
N PRO A 335 8.77 4.62 17.81
CA PRO A 335 7.49 5.24 18.15
C PRO A 335 6.31 4.30 17.87
N THR A 336 5.38 4.18 18.81
CA THR A 336 4.24 3.26 18.69
C THR A 336 3.34 3.59 17.51
N ASP A 337 2.99 4.86 17.32
CA ASP A 337 1.93 5.26 16.38
C ASP A 337 2.51 5.69 15.02
N TRP A 338 1.96 5.13 13.95
CA TRP A 338 2.29 5.45 12.56
C TRP A 338 1.07 6.04 11.82
N PRO A 339 1.28 7.02 10.92
CA PRO A 339 2.58 7.61 10.56
C PRO A 339 3.18 8.45 11.70
N THR A 340 4.51 8.47 11.81
CA THR A 340 5.19 9.07 12.96
C THR A 340 5.31 10.60 12.88
N GLY A 341 5.12 11.16 11.70
CA GLY A 341 5.34 12.58 11.40
C GLY A 341 6.80 13.02 11.47
N ARG A 342 7.75 12.07 11.57
CA ARG A 342 9.20 12.34 11.72
C ARG A 342 9.92 12.11 10.40
N SER A 343 10.93 12.94 10.11
CA SER A 343 11.83 12.70 8.99
C SER A 343 12.54 11.34 9.11
N VAL A 344 12.94 10.79 7.97
CA VAL A 344 13.68 9.51 7.87
C VAL A 344 15.00 9.56 8.66
N LEU A 345 15.62 10.75 8.80
CA LEU A 345 17.01 10.91 9.23
C LEU A 345 17.23 11.94 10.35
N GLY A 346 16.17 12.45 10.97
CA GLY A 346 16.29 13.43 12.04
C GLY A 346 14.98 13.68 12.77
N GLY A 347 15.08 14.08 14.05
CA GLY A 347 13.93 14.40 14.91
C GLY A 347 13.15 15.65 14.52
N GLU A 348 13.40 16.22 13.33
CA GLU A 348 12.58 17.31 12.82
C GLU A 348 11.31 16.76 12.16
N PRO A 349 10.15 17.44 12.36
CA PRO A 349 8.89 17.03 11.74
C PRO A 349 8.97 17.00 10.21
N VAL A 350 8.26 16.07 9.58
CA VAL A 350 8.00 16.14 8.13
C VAL A 350 7.11 17.36 7.89
N THR A 351 7.70 18.47 7.46
CA THR A 351 6.93 19.61 6.97
C THR A 351 6.41 19.31 5.57
N GLN A 352 5.09 19.14 5.45
CA GLN A 352 4.39 19.08 4.15
C GLN A 352 4.26 20.46 3.52
#